data_AF-A0A437NLZ7-F1
#
_entry.id   AF-A0A437NLZ7-F1
#
_cell.length_a   1.000
_cell.length_b   1.000
_cell.length_c   1.000
_cell.angle_alpha   90.00
_cell.angle_beta   90.00
_cell.angle_gamma   90.00
#
_symmetry.space_group_name_H-M   'P 1'
#
loop_
_entity.id
_entity.type
_entity.pdbx_description
1 polymer ?
#
loop_
_entity_poly.entity_id
_entity_poly.type
_entity_poly.pdbx_seq_one_letter_code
_entity_poly.pdbx_strand_id
1 'polypeptide(L)' 'VDTLDKPGVKGRVIAINLLFTTLLEMPEAGGALVQVPNSQFFQKSVRRWRGAEVQALHKETAAEAD' A
#
# COMPACT_ATOMS: atom_id res chain seq x y z
N VAL A 1 -19.47 17.66 2.25
CA VAL A 1 -19.57 16.19 2.46
C VAL A 1 -18.32 15.80 3.22
N ASP A 2 -18.45 15.79 4.53
CA ASP A 2 -17.36 15.41 5.44
C ASP A 2 -17.22 13.88 5.39
N THR A 3 -16.23 13.40 4.65
CA THR A 3 -15.76 12.01 4.70
C THR A 3 -14.62 11.89 5.70
N LEU A 4 -14.91 12.16 6.97
CA LEU A 4 -14.11 11.66 8.08
C LEU A 4 -15.01 10.78 8.96
N ASP A 5 -14.42 9.73 9.53
CA ASP A 5 -14.97 8.93 10.64
C ASP A 5 -15.79 7.67 10.32
N LYS A 6 -15.40 6.90 9.30
CA LYS A 6 -15.33 5.45 9.51
C LYS A 6 -13.87 5.11 9.83
N PRO A 7 -13.57 4.33 10.89
CA PRO A 7 -12.19 3.96 11.19
C PRO A 7 -11.59 3.37 9.92
N GLY A 8 -10.65 4.10 9.32
CA GLY A 8 -10.03 3.66 8.08
C GLY A 8 -9.52 2.25 8.29
N VAL A 9 -9.84 1.33 7.38
CA VAL A 9 -9.37 -0.05 7.49
C VAL A 9 -7.85 -0.01 7.54
N LYS A 10 -7.29 -0.37 8.69
CA LYS A 10 -5.85 -0.36 8.97
C LYS A 10 -5.38 -1.78 9.19
N GLY A 11 -4.29 -2.15 8.54
CA GLY A 11 -3.72 -3.48 8.65
C GLY A 11 -2.54 -3.66 7.72
N ARG A 12 -1.83 -4.78 7.88
CA ARG A 12 -0.75 -5.16 6.98
C ARG A 12 -1.33 -5.77 5.72
N VAL A 13 -0.94 -5.28 4.54
CA VAL A 13 -1.30 -5.92 3.27
C VAL A 13 -0.62 -7.28 3.22
N ILE A 14 -1.41 -8.35 3.10
CA ILE A 14 -0.92 -9.72 2.98
C ILE A 14 -1.15 -10.31 1.59
N ALA A 15 -2.11 -9.77 0.82
CA ALA A 15 -2.37 -10.19 -0.55
C ALA A 15 -2.98 -9.06 -1.38
N ILE A 16 -2.59 -9.01 -2.66
CA ILE A 16 -3.15 -8.11 -3.67
C ILE A 16 -3.69 -8.97 -4.81
N ASN A 17 -4.98 -8.85 -5.09
CA ASN A 17 -5.65 -9.55 -6.18
C ASN A 17 -6.21 -8.55 -7.19
N LEU A 18 -6.88 -9.02 -8.25
CA LEU A 18 -7.49 -8.15 -9.25
C LEU A 18 -8.68 -7.34 -8.69
N LEU A 19 -9.48 -7.94 -7.80
CA LEU A 19 -10.72 -7.35 -7.29
C LEU A 19 -10.58 -6.81 -5.87
N PHE A 20 -9.74 -7.45 -5.04
CA PHE A 20 -9.62 -7.15 -3.61
C PHE A 20 -8.16 -7.08 -3.16
N THR A 21 -7.92 -6.25 -2.15
CA THR A 21 -6.70 -6.23 -1.34
C THR A 21 -7.04 -6.78 0.03
N THR A 22 -6.26 -7.78 0.47
CA THR A 22 -6.47 -8.42 1.78
C THR A 22 -5.49 -7.84 2.79
N LEU A 23 -6.04 -7.37 3.91
CA LEU A 23 -5.33 -6.81 5.04
C LEU A 23 -5.46 -7.77 6.24
N LEU A 24 -4.38 -7.93 6.99
CA LEU A 24 -4.40 -8.53 8.31
C LEU A 24 -4.46 -7.41 9.35
N GLU A 25 -5.51 -7.41 10.18
CA GLU A 25 -5.63 -6.46 11.30
C GLU A 25 -4.54 -6.70 12.35
N MET A 26 -4.01 -5.61 12.89
CA MET A 26 -3.00 -5.66 13.95
C MET A 26 -3.63 -6.23 15.24
N PRO A 27 -2.85 -6.92 16.10
CA PRO A 27 -3.35 -7.82 17.13
C PRO A 27 -4.24 -7.18 18.22
N GLU A 28 -4.31 -5.85 18.30
CA GLU A 28 -5.22 -5.14 19.21
C GLU A 28 -6.71 -5.50 18.98
N ALA A 29 -7.06 -5.99 17.79
CA ALA A 29 -8.43 -6.36 17.38
C ALA A 29 -8.62 -7.85 17.02
N GLY A 30 -7.70 -8.75 17.41
CA GLY A 30 -7.93 -10.20 17.26
C GLY A 30 -7.62 -10.81 15.90
N GLY A 31 -6.80 -10.16 15.07
CA GLY A 31 -6.19 -10.79 13.89
C GLY A 31 -7.15 -11.12 12.74
N ALA A 32 -8.19 -10.30 12.56
CA ALA A 32 -9.14 -10.48 11.47
C ALA A 32 -8.50 -10.26 10.09
N LEU A 33 -8.99 -11.01 9.09
CA LEU A 33 -8.70 -10.78 7.68
C LEU A 33 -9.75 -9.85 7.09
N VAL A 34 -9.32 -8.70 6.57
CA VAL A 34 -10.21 -7.73 5.93
C VAL A 34 -9.95 -7.70 4.43
N GLN A 35 -11.02 -7.86 3.65
CA GLN A 35 -10.96 -7.73 2.21
C GLN A 35 -11.55 -6.39 1.79
N VAL A 36 -10.72 -5.56 1.18
CA VAL A 36 -11.11 -4.24 0.70
C VAL A 36 -11.13 -4.25 -0.83
N PRO A 37 -12.23 -3.84 -1.49
CA PRO A 37 -12.28 -3.70 -2.94
C PRO A 37 -11.17 -2.77 -3.45
N ASN A 38 -10.50 -3.16 -4.52
CA ASN A 38 -9.39 -2.39 -5.09
C ASN A 38 -9.81 -0.96 -5.50
N SER A 39 -11.08 -0.79 -5.91
CA SER A 39 -11.64 0.53 -6.24
C SER A 39 -11.60 1.54 -5.08
N GLN A 40 -11.52 1.08 -3.83
CA GLN A 40 -11.40 1.96 -2.67
C GLN A 40 -10.00 2.54 -2.49
N PHE A 41 -8.96 1.89 -3.03
CA PHE A 41 -7.58 2.39 -3.02
C PHE A 41 -7.24 3.18 -4.28
N PHE A 42 -7.73 2.74 -5.45
CA PHE A 42 -7.42 3.36 -6.74
C PHE A 42 -8.38 4.52 -7.06
N GLN A 43 -8.38 5.54 -6.19
CA GLN A 43 -9.21 6.73 -6.38
C GLN A 43 -8.79 7.55 -7.61
N LYS A 44 -7.57 7.35 -8.13
CA LYS A 44 -7.04 7.99 -9.34
C LYS A 44 -6.26 6.99 -10.19
N SER A 45 -6.27 7.19 -11.50
CA SER A 45 -5.50 6.38 -12.45
C SER A 45 -4.00 6.59 -12.26
N VAL A 46 -3.23 5.49 -12.21
CA VAL A 46 -1.76 5.52 -12.17
C VAL A 46 -1.21 5.11 -13.54
N ARG A 47 -0.32 5.93 -14.11
CA ARG A 47 0.38 5.63 -15.36
C ARG A 47 1.82 5.20 -15.06
N ARG A 48 2.21 3.99 -15.47
CA ARG A 48 3.58 3.47 -15.36
C ARG A 48 4.18 3.21 -16.74
N TRP A 49 5.37 3.73 -16.98
CA TRP A 49 6.16 3.48 -18.20
C TRP A 49 7.13 2.31 -17.96
N ARG A 50 7.26 1.39 -18.92
CA ARG A 50 8.29 0.32 -18.85
C ARG A 50 9.67 0.95 -19.01
N GLY A 51 10.64 0.55 -18.18
CA GLY A 51 12.01 1.12 -18.18
C GLY A 51 12.23 2.26 -17.18
N ALA A 52 11.19 2.78 -16.54
CA ALA A 52 11.32 3.59 -15.33
C ALA A 52 11.43 2.64 -14.12
N GLU A 53 12.52 1.89 -14.03
CA GLU A 53 12.89 1.29 -12.76
C GLU A 53 13.16 2.42 -11.76
N VAL A 54 12.63 2.24 -10.56
CA VAL A 54 12.57 3.23 -9.51
C VAL A 54 14.00 3.70 -9.20
N GLN A 55 14.36 4.93 -9.58
CA GLN A 55 15.59 5.60 -9.15
C GLN A 55 15.54 5.96 -7.65
N ALA A 56 15.26 4.98 -6.78
CA ALA A 56 15.27 5.18 -5.33
C ALA A 56 16.25 4.27 -4.59
N LEU A 57 17.16 3.57 -5.29
CA LEU A 57 18.19 2.77 -4.62
C LEU A 57 19.56 2.90 -5.30
N HIS A 58 20.21 4.05 -5.08
CA HIS A 58 21.65 4.15 -4.84
C HIS A 58 21.99 5.62 -4.52
N LYS A 59 21.72 6.05 -3.30
CA LYS A 59 22.39 7.22 -2.72
C LYS A 59 22.89 6.94 -1.30
N GLU A 60 23.37 5.71 -1.06
CA GLU A 60 23.97 5.30 0.21
C GLU A 60 25.34 4.59 0.07
N THR A 61 25.99 4.57 -1.10
CA THR A 61 27.32 3.92 -1.25
C THR A 61 28.41 4.84 -1.79
N ALA A 62 28.16 6.14 -1.98
CA ALA A 62 29.16 7.09 -2.46
C ALA A 62 29.77 7.98 -1.35
N ALA A 63 29.46 7.73 -0.09
CA ALA A 63 29.97 8.53 1.04
C ALA A 63 31.13 7.85 1.80
N GLU A 64 31.60 6.69 1.35
CA GLU A 64 32.62 5.90 2.04
C GLU A 64 33.62 5.28 1.06
N ALA A 65 34.18 6.08 0.14
CA ALA A 65 35.45 5.82 -0.56
C ALA A 65 35.79 6.97 -1.55
N ASP A 66 36.31 8.09 -1.05
CA ASP A 66 37.45 8.88 -1.57
C ASP A 66 37.64 10.17 -0.77
#